data_AF-A0A6J7NY81-F1
#
_entry.id   AF-A0A6J7NY81-F1
#
_cell.length_a   1.000
_cell.length_b   1.000
_cell.length_c   1.000
_cell.angle_alpha   90.00
_cell.angle_beta   90.00
_cell.angle_gamma   90.00
#
_symmetry.space_group_name_H-M   'P 1'
#
loop_
_entity.id
_entity.type
_entity.pdbx_description
1 polymer ?
#
loop_
_entity_poly.entity_id
_entity_poly.type
_entity_poly.pdbx_seq_one_letter_code
_entity_poly.pdbx_strand_id
1 'polypeptide(L)'
;MAPSKIDFKKGGYIAAGIALVLYPLHPWDNAPSFVNAIGSTMGPLFGVIMVDYYLLRKQTLDVAGLYKEDGPYKFTNGWNIKAFVAAGIAAVFSSILPIYGPSSYSANLGPYTWFIGVGVAGLVYYALNGGKSPHKG
;
A
#
# COMPACT_ATOMS: atom_id res chain seq x y z
N MET A 1 -14.80 8.20 -3.70
CA MET A 1 -14.09 9.49 -3.53
C MET A 1 -14.95 10.57 -4.16
N ALA A 2 -15.29 11.62 -3.42
CA ALA A 2 -16.26 12.66 -3.83
C ALA A 2 -15.83 13.35 -5.16
N PRO A 3 -16.47 13.03 -6.29
CA PRO A 3 -16.00 13.46 -7.61
C PRO A 3 -16.32 14.93 -7.94
N SER A 4 -17.06 15.64 -7.08
CA SER A 4 -17.57 16.98 -7.40
C SER A 4 -16.83 18.16 -6.75
N LYS A 5 -15.78 17.93 -5.94
CA LYS A 5 -15.14 19.00 -5.14
C LYS A 5 -13.68 19.32 -5.48
N ILE A 6 -13.02 18.53 -6.34
CA ILE A 6 -11.61 18.71 -6.69
C ILE A 6 -11.48 18.80 -8.22
N ASP A 7 -11.43 20.03 -8.71
CA ASP A 7 -10.98 20.32 -10.07
C ASP A 7 -9.49 19.98 -10.22
N PHE A 8 -9.09 19.45 -11.38
CA PHE A 8 -7.70 19.13 -11.73
C PHE A 8 -6.73 20.29 -11.42
N LYS A 9 -7.19 21.53 -11.63
CA LYS A 9 -6.45 22.75 -11.32
C LYS A 9 -6.14 22.90 -9.83
N LYS A 10 -7.11 22.65 -8.94
CA LYS A 10 -6.92 22.72 -7.48
C LYS A 10 -5.94 21.66 -7.00
N GLY A 11 -6.01 20.45 -7.57
CA GLY A 11 -5.04 19.40 -7.31
C GLY A 11 -3.61 19.81 -7.69
N GLY A 12 -3.44 20.44 -8.86
CA GLY A 12 -2.14 20.96 -9.32
C GLY A 12 -1.56 22.02 -8.37
N TYR A 13 -2.37 22.98 -7.92
CA TYR A 13 -1.90 24.00 -6.96
C TYR A 13 -1.52 23.42 -5.61
N ILE A 14 -2.27 22.43 -5.10
CA ILE A 14 -1.94 21.74 -3.85
C ILE A 14 -0.61 20.98 -3.99
N ALA A 15 -0.42 20.24 -5.09
CA ALA A 15 0.82 19.51 -5.35
C ALA A 15 2.02 20.45 -5.45
N ALA A 16 1.88 21.59 -6.16
CA ALA A 16 2.92 22.61 -6.26
C ALA A 16 3.25 23.24 -4.89
N GLY A 17 2.23 23.51 -4.07
CA GLY A 17 2.42 24.00 -2.70
C GLY A 17 3.17 23.01 -1.81
N ILE A 18 2.81 21.72 -1.88
CA ILE A 18 3.51 20.66 -1.15
C ILE A 18 4.97 20.57 -1.61
N ALA A 19 5.22 20.60 -2.92
CA ALA A 19 6.59 20.57 -3.47
C ALA A 19 7.43 21.77 -2.99
N LEU A 20 6.84 22.98 -2.95
CA LEU A 20 7.50 24.19 -2.47
C LEU A 20 7.85 24.10 -0.97
N VAL A 21 6.95 23.55 -0.16
CA VAL A 21 7.18 23.35 1.28
C VAL A 21 8.22 22.27 1.55
N LEU A 22 8.32 21.25 0.70
CA LEU A 22 9.33 20.19 0.80
C LEU A 22 10.70 20.60 0.28
N TYR A 23 10.78 21.63 -0.59
CA TYR A 23 12.03 22.16 -1.14
C TYR A 23 13.11 22.43 -0.08
N PRO A 24 12.86 23.16 1.02
CA PRO A 24 13.88 23.42 2.03
C PRO A 24 14.37 22.17 2.78
N LEU A 25 13.61 21.06 2.78
CA LEU A 25 14.02 19.80 3.39
C LEU A 25 14.91 18.95 2.47
N HIS A 26 14.98 19.26 1.17
CA HIS A 26 15.72 18.54 0.12
C HIS A 26 15.87 17.02 0.35
N PRO A 27 14.77 16.26 0.53
CA PRO A 27 14.86 14.82 0.81
C PRO A 27 15.48 14.01 -0.35
N TRP A 28 15.58 14.62 -1.54
CA TRP A 28 16.18 14.07 -2.74
C TRP A 28 17.70 14.30 -2.86
N ASP A 29 18.35 14.93 -1.87
CA ASP A 29 19.82 15.03 -1.83
C ASP A 29 20.49 13.65 -1.91
N ASN A 30 19.81 12.62 -1.40
CA ASN A 30 20.13 11.22 -1.67
C ASN A 30 18.96 10.55 -2.40
N ALA A 31 18.85 10.80 -3.71
CA ALA A 31 17.79 10.24 -4.55
C ALA A 31 17.63 8.71 -4.42
N PRO A 32 18.71 7.89 -4.36
CA PRO A 32 18.56 6.45 -4.11
C PRO A 32 17.88 6.11 -2.79
N SER A 33 18.26 6.78 -1.69
CA SER A 33 17.64 6.55 -0.38
C SER A 33 16.18 6.97 -0.34
N PHE A 34 15.85 8.11 -0.94
CA PHE A 34 14.47 8.61 -1.03
C PHE A 34 13.55 7.67 -1.81
N VAL A 35 13.99 7.22 -2.99
CA VAL A 35 13.25 6.25 -3.81
C VAL A 35 13.09 4.93 -3.06
N ASN A 36 14.13 4.46 -2.37
CA ASN A 36 14.03 3.25 -1.57
C ASN A 36 13.03 3.37 -0.42
N ALA A 37 12.97 4.50 0.27
CA ALA A 37 12.03 4.74 1.36
C ALA A 37 10.56 4.77 0.88
N ILE A 38 10.30 5.40 -0.26
CA ILE A 38 8.96 5.39 -0.87
C ILE A 38 8.61 3.99 -1.37
N GLY A 39 9.54 3.37 -2.12
CA GLY A 39 9.36 2.05 -2.69
C GLY A 39 9.02 1.03 -1.62
N SER A 40 9.80 1.00 -0.53
CA SER A 40 9.61 0.04 0.55
C SER A 40 8.23 0.14 1.22
N THR A 41 7.66 1.33 1.29
CA THR A 41 6.28 1.55 1.78
C THR A 41 5.21 1.05 0.80
N MET A 42 5.49 1.12 -0.51
CA MET A 42 4.58 0.63 -1.55
C MET A 42 4.55 -0.91 -1.66
N GLY A 43 5.63 -1.59 -1.26
CA GLY A 43 5.73 -3.06 -1.32
C GLY A 43 4.57 -3.79 -0.61
N PRO A 44 4.28 -3.52 0.67
CA PRO A 44 3.15 -4.09 1.39
C PRO A 44 1.81 -3.93 0.68
N LEU A 45 1.53 -2.73 0.16
CA LEU A 45 0.27 -2.45 -0.54
C LEU A 45 0.15 -3.32 -1.80
N PHE A 46 1.24 -3.41 -2.57
CA PHE A 46 1.29 -4.25 -3.76
C PHE A 46 1.08 -5.74 -3.41
N GLY A 47 1.67 -6.23 -2.32
CA GLY A 47 1.47 -7.60 -1.84
C GLY A 47 0.03 -7.93 -1.52
N VAL A 48 -0.68 -7.04 -0.80
CA VAL A 48 -2.11 -7.23 -0.52
C VAL A 48 -2.92 -7.27 -1.81
N ILE A 49 -2.70 -6.32 -2.73
CA ILE A 49 -3.44 -6.24 -4.00
C ILE A 49 -3.22 -7.50 -4.85
N MET A 50 -1.96 -7.96 -4.96
CA MET A 50 -1.62 -9.16 -5.72
C MET A 50 -2.33 -10.40 -5.17
N VAL A 51 -2.31 -10.60 -3.86
CA VAL A 51 -2.99 -11.76 -3.23
C VAL A 51 -4.50 -11.64 -3.36
N ASP A 52 -5.06 -10.46 -3.15
CA ASP A 52 -6.50 -10.23 -3.29
C ASP A 52 -6.97 -10.56 -4.71
N TYR A 53 -6.28 -10.02 -5.72
CA TYR A 53 -6.70 -10.15 -7.12
C TYR A 53 -6.41 -11.54 -7.71
N TYR A 54 -5.17 -12.04 -7.56
CA TYR A 54 -4.76 -13.27 -8.23
C TYR A 54 -5.10 -14.54 -7.45
N LEU A 55 -4.88 -14.57 -6.13
CA LEU A 55 -5.09 -15.78 -5.34
C LEU A 55 -6.52 -15.90 -4.83
N LEU A 56 -7.06 -14.85 -4.21
CA LEU A 56 -8.37 -14.91 -3.56
C LEU A 56 -9.52 -14.75 -4.56
N ARG A 57 -9.42 -13.75 -5.45
CA ARG A 57 -10.45 -13.47 -6.46
C ARG A 57 -10.27 -14.20 -7.79
N LYS A 58 -9.11 -14.84 -8.01
CA LYS A 58 -8.81 -15.55 -9.25
C LYS A 58 -9.08 -14.71 -10.50
N GLN A 59 -8.70 -13.43 -10.47
CA GLN A 59 -8.90 -12.45 -11.54
C GLN A 59 -10.37 -12.13 -11.87
N THR A 60 -11.31 -12.43 -10.97
CA THR A 60 -12.72 -12.07 -11.12
C THR A 60 -13.03 -10.79 -10.34
N LEU A 61 -13.46 -9.75 -11.05
CA LEU A 61 -13.77 -8.44 -10.47
C LEU A 61 -15.05 -7.90 -11.09
N ASP A 62 -16.05 -7.66 -10.25
CA ASP A 62 -17.25 -6.93 -10.64
C ASP A 62 -16.92 -5.43 -10.72
N VAL A 63 -16.76 -4.92 -11.94
CA VAL A 63 -16.49 -3.51 -12.21
C VAL A 63 -17.71 -2.64 -11.90
N ALA A 64 -18.92 -3.14 -12.14
CA ALA A 64 -20.15 -2.38 -11.85
C ALA A 64 -20.35 -2.22 -10.34
N GLY A 65 -19.98 -3.23 -9.55
CA GLY A 65 -20.00 -3.20 -8.09
C GLY A 65 -19.01 -2.22 -7.46
N LEU A 66 -17.90 -1.89 -8.13
CA LEU A 66 -16.90 -0.93 -7.64
C LEU A 66 -17.42 0.53 -7.57
N TYR A 67 -18.39 0.87 -8.42
CA TYR A 67 -18.99 2.20 -8.47
C TYR A 67 -20.23 2.33 -7.57
N LYS A 68 -20.70 1.24 -6.97
CA LYS A 68 -21.87 1.23 -6.08
C LYS A 68 -21.42 1.37 -4.63
N GLU A 69 -21.92 2.38 -3.92
CA GLU A 69 -21.67 2.54 -2.48
C GLU A 69 -22.28 1.39 -1.65
N ASP A 70 -23.32 0.73 -2.17
CA ASP A 70 -23.96 -0.49 -1.62
C ASP A 70 -23.54 -1.78 -2.35
N GLY A 71 -22.40 -1.76 -3.04
CA GLY A 71 -21.90 -2.92 -3.80
C GLY A 71 -21.29 -4.04 -2.94
N PRO A 72 -20.91 -5.16 -3.55
CA PRO A 72 -20.26 -6.29 -2.86
C PRO A 72 -18.93 -5.93 -2.18
N TYR A 73 -18.34 -4.77 -2.52
CA TYR A 73 -17.13 -4.22 -1.91
C TYR A 73 -17.40 -3.33 -0.70
N LYS A 74 -18.65 -3.26 -0.21
CA LYS A 74 -18.98 -2.63 1.07
C LYS A 74 -18.49 -3.54 2.20
N PHE A 75 -17.19 -3.45 2.49
CA PHE A 75 -16.58 -4.11 3.65
C PHE A 75 -17.25 -3.66 4.96
N THR A 76 -16.82 -4.16 6.13
CA THR A 76 -17.30 -3.66 7.44
C THR A 76 -17.15 -2.14 7.50
N ASN A 77 -18.25 -1.41 7.30
CA ASN A 77 -18.27 0.05 7.18
C ASN A 77 -17.44 0.64 6.00
N GLY A 78 -17.17 -0.14 4.94
CA GLY A 78 -16.38 0.27 3.76
C GLY A 78 -14.86 0.01 3.86
N TRP A 79 -14.37 -0.59 4.96
CA TRP A 79 -12.93 -0.84 5.18
C TRP A 79 -12.56 -2.33 5.27
N ASN A 80 -11.56 -2.76 4.50
CA ASN A 80 -10.96 -4.09 4.62
C ASN A 80 -9.93 -4.13 5.76
N ILE A 81 -10.40 -4.33 6.99
CA ILE A 81 -9.54 -4.34 8.19
C ILE A 81 -8.38 -5.35 8.06
N LYS A 82 -8.63 -6.50 7.43
CA LYS A 82 -7.59 -7.53 7.22
C LYS A 82 -6.47 -7.05 6.29
N ALA A 83 -6.83 -6.32 5.22
CA ALA A 83 -5.86 -5.71 4.32
C ALA A 83 -5.01 -4.66 5.05
N PHE A 84 -5.62 -3.82 5.88
CA PHE A 84 -4.90 -2.82 6.68
C PHE A 84 -3.96 -3.47 7.70
N VAL A 85 -4.40 -4.52 8.40
CA VAL A 85 -3.57 -5.26 9.35
C VAL A 85 -2.39 -5.92 8.62
N ALA A 86 -2.63 -6.57 7.48
CA ALA A 86 -1.57 -7.20 6.69
C ALA A 86 -0.55 -6.17 6.17
N ALA A 87 -1.02 -5.05 5.62
CA ALA A 87 -0.16 -3.97 5.15
C ALA A 87 0.63 -3.34 6.31
N GLY A 88 0.00 -3.12 7.48
CA GLY A 88 0.64 -2.58 8.67
C GLY A 88 1.75 -3.49 9.20
N ILE A 89 1.48 -4.79 9.33
CA ILE A 89 2.49 -5.78 9.74
C ILE A 89 3.66 -5.79 8.76
N ALA A 90 3.37 -5.83 7.46
CA ALA A 90 4.42 -5.84 6.43
C ALA A 90 5.19 -4.51 6.32
N ALA A 91 4.57 -3.37 6.64
CA ALA A 91 5.25 -2.08 6.73
C ALA A 91 6.30 -2.06 7.85
N VAL A 92 6.10 -2.83 8.93
CA VAL A 92 7.12 -2.99 9.97
C VAL A 92 8.40 -3.58 9.37
N PHE A 93 8.28 -4.65 8.59
CA PHE A 93 9.44 -5.35 8.01
C PHE A 93 10.06 -4.61 6.83
N SER A 94 9.24 -3.99 5.99
CA SER A 94 9.72 -3.29 4.78
C SER A 94 10.15 -1.85 5.02
N SER A 95 9.56 -1.14 5.99
CA SER A 95 9.77 0.30 6.15
C SER A 95 10.34 0.67 7.52
N ILE A 96 9.84 0.07 8.61
CA ILE A 96 10.28 0.45 9.97
C ILE A 96 11.64 -0.16 10.31
N LEU A 97 11.83 -1.47 10.10
CA LEU A 97 13.09 -2.16 10.41
C LEU A 97 14.31 -1.65 9.61
N PRO A 98 14.19 -1.26 8.34
CA PRO A 98 15.32 -0.68 7.60
C PRO A 98 15.73 0.71 8.09
N ILE A 99 14.77 1.50 8.60
CA ILE A 99 15.01 2.89 9.00
C ILE A 99 15.44 2.97 10.47
N TYR A 100 14.79 2.19 11.34
CA TYR A 100 14.94 2.27 12.80
C TYR A 100 15.47 0.99 13.45
N GLY A 101 15.62 -0.10 12.69
CA GLY A 101 16.12 -1.37 13.20
C GLY A 101 17.64 -1.45 13.24
N PRO A 102 18.18 -2.64 13.53
CA PRO A 102 19.63 -2.86 13.54
C PRO A 102 20.26 -2.51 12.19
N SER A 103 21.42 -1.87 12.20
CA SER A 103 22.16 -1.51 10.98
C SER A 103 22.46 -2.72 10.10
N SER A 104 22.62 -3.90 10.70
CA SER A 104 22.76 -5.18 9.98
C SER A 104 21.53 -5.55 9.15
N TYR A 105 20.33 -5.15 9.56
CA TYR A 105 19.11 -5.38 8.78
C TYR A 105 19.13 -4.54 7.51
N SER A 106 19.37 -3.24 7.63
CA SER A 106 19.46 -2.35 6.47
C SER A 106 20.64 -2.71 5.55
N ALA A 107 21.78 -3.11 6.11
CA ALA A 107 22.96 -3.44 5.32
C ALA A 107 22.79 -4.72 4.48
N ASN A 108 22.15 -5.75 5.04
CA ASN A 108 21.98 -7.04 4.36
C ASN A 108 20.68 -7.14 3.56
N LEU A 109 19.60 -6.55 4.08
CA LEU A 109 18.25 -6.72 3.54
C LEU A 109 17.69 -5.44 2.93
N GLY A 110 18.35 -4.28 3.09
CA GLY A 110 17.90 -2.98 2.57
C GLY A 110 17.39 -3.02 1.13
N PRO A 111 18.18 -3.54 0.16
CA PRO A 111 17.75 -3.68 -1.23
C PRO A 111 16.54 -4.60 -1.45
N TYR A 112 16.28 -5.52 -0.52
CA TYR A 112 15.23 -6.53 -0.61
C TYR A 112 13.98 -6.21 0.21
N THR A 113 13.99 -5.12 0.98
CA THR A 113 12.89 -4.69 1.87
C THR A 113 11.55 -4.60 1.16
N TRP A 114 11.56 -4.17 -0.10
CA TRP A 114 10.39 -4.15 -0.97
C TRP A 114 9.79 -5.56 -1.14
N PHE A 115 10.59 -6.53 -1.56
CA PHE A 115 10.16 -7.92 -1.77
C PHE A 115 9.70 -8.58 -0.46
N ILE A 116 10.38 -8.28 0.65
CA ILE A 116 9.97 -8.75 1.98
C ILE A 116 8.59 -8.18 2.34
N GLY A 117 8.37 -6.89 2.11
CA GLY A 117 7.07 -6.25 2.32
C GLY A 117 5.95 -6.90 1.51
N VAL A 118 6.19 -7.14 0.22
CA VAL A 118 5.25 -7.83 -0.68
C VAL A 118 4.93 -9.23 -0.16
N GLY A 119 5.96 -10.01 0.18
CA GLY A 119 5.81 -11.39 0.65
C GLY A 119 5.07 -11.48 1.99
N VAL A 120 5.47 -10.67 2.98
CA VAL A 120 4.84 -10.65 4.29
C VAL A 120 3.39 -10.17 4.20
N ALA A 121 3.12 -9.10 3.46
CA ALA A 121 1.76 -8.58 3.29
C ALA A 121 0.86 -9.61 2.63
N GLY A 122 1.35 -10.25 1.56
CA GLY A 122 0.62 -11.28 0.85
C GLY A 122 0.31 -12.50 1.72
N LEU A 123 1.33 -13.03 2.43
CA LEU A 123 1.17 -14.19 3.31
C LEU A 123 0.20 -13.90 4.47
N VAL A 124 0.36 -12.77 5.15
CA VAL A 124 -0.51 -12.37 6.25
C VAL A 124 -1.93 -12.16 5.74
N TYR A 125 -2.11 -11.46 4.63
CA TYR A 125 -3.44 -11.23 4.05
C TYR A 125 -4.12 -12.54 3.62
N TYR A 126 -3.36 -13.46 3.01
CA TYR A 126 -3.86 -14.78 2.63
C TYR A 126 -4.27 -15.61 3.86
N ALA A 127 -3.43 -15.63 4.89
CA ALA A 127 -3.68 -16.34 6.15
C ALA A 127 -4.92 -15.79 6.87
N LEU A 128 -5.06 -14.46 6.97
CA LEU A 128 -6.22 -13.80 7.57
C LEU A 128 -7.53 -14.07 6.81
N ASN A 129 -7.45 -14.34 5.51
CA ASN A 129 -8.61 -14.69 4.69
C ASN A 129 -8.82 -16.21 4.54
N GLY A 130 -7.89 -17.04 5.04
CA GLY A 130 -8.00 -18.50 4.98
C GLY A 130 -8.17 -19.03 3.56
N GLY A 131 -7.59 -18.36 2.57
CA GLY A 131 -7.72 -18.70 1.14
C GLY A 131 -9.11 -18.47 0.54
N LYS A 132 -10.05 -17.86 1.28
CA LYS A 132 -11.38 -17.52 0.78
C LYS A 132 -11.37 -16.09 0.27
N SER A 133 -12.01 -15.84 -0.87
CA SER A 133 -12.32 -14.48 -1.29
C SER A 133 -13.03 -13.77 -0.14
N PRO A 134 -12.62 -12.54 0.23
CA PRO A 134 -13.35 -11.75 1.21
C PRO A 134 -14.79 -11.44 0.74
N HIS A 135 -15.11 -11.76 -0.51
CA HIS A 135 -16.36 -11.47 -1.19
C HIS A 135 -16.93 -12.79 -1.71
N LYS A 136 -18.03 -13.27 -1.10
CA LYS A 136 -18.94 -14.17 -1.81
C LYS A 136 -19.80 -13.27 -2.70
N GLY A 137 -19.61 -13.37 -4.01
CA GLY A 137 -20.66 -12.97 -4.95
C GLY A 137 -21.89 -13.84 -4.76
#